data_AF-A0A328AZZ7-F1
#
_entry.id   AF-A0A328AZZ7-F1
#
_cell.length_a   1.000
_cell.length_b   1.000
_cell.length_c   1.000
_cell.angle_alpha   90.00
_cell.angle_beta   90.00
_cell.angle_gamma   90.00
#
_symmetry.space_group_name_H-M   'P 1'
#
loop_
_entity.id
_entity.type
_entity.pdbx_description
1 polymer ?
#
loop_
_entity_poly.entity_id
_entity_poly.type
_entity_poly.pdbx_seq_one_letter_code
_entity_poly.pdbx_strand_id
1 'polypeptide(L)'
;MSLASPQIAVAAEVAQSIRSSLARAAYRDRPFPNWRLDRLLPEAVARQLAALPFTAPDLGGISGRRELHNPTRRYFAGQVLDEVPQARAVAEAFQSAAVLRAVMMLTGALLVGSFLRIEYALDVDGFWLEPHTDLGVKTFTLLFQFGGAGQEGLGTDLYLGPGAWTERIPFGWNTAIAFVPSDRTWHGFEPRTIEGVRRSMIVNFVTDAWRAREELAFPDRPAALD
;
A
#
# COMPACT_ATOMS: atom_id res chain seq x y z
N MET A 1 -31.13 18.43 8.40
CA MET A 1 -30.12 17.42 8.01
C MET A 1 -29.19 18.06 7.00
N SER A 2 -27.96 18.40 7.40
CA SER A 2 -26.96 18.87 6.44
C SER A 2 -26.48 17.66 5.63
N LEU A 3 -26.57 17.73 4.30
CA LEU A 3 -25.99 16.71 3.44
C LEU A 3 -24.46 16.74 3.63
N ALA A 4 -23.85 15.58 3.83
CA ALA A 4 -22.40 15.48 3.92
C ALA A 4 -21.76 16.05 2.64
N SER A 5 -20.61 16.70 2.75
CA SER A 5 -19.90 17.19 1.57
C SER A 5 -19.56 16.02 0.63
N PRO A 6 -19.48 16.23 -0.70
CA PRO A 6 -19.17 15.16 -1.64
C PRO A 6 -17.89 14.39 -1.29
N GLN A 7 -16.88 15.09 -0.75
CA GLN A 7 -15.62 14.50 -0.32
C GLN A 7 -15.80 13.53 0.86
N ILE A 8 -16.66 13.86 1.83
CA ILE A 8 -16.96 12.99 2.97
C ILE A 8 -17.71 11.74 2.50
N ALA A 9 -18.64 11.89 1.55
CA ALA A 9 -19.37 10.77 0.98
C ALA A 9 -18.44 9.78 0.26
N VAL A 10 -17.49 10.28 -0.55
CA VAL A 10 -16.50 9.42 -1.23
C VAL A 10 -15.60 8.71 -0.23
N ALA A 11 -15.08 9.40 0.80
CA ALA A 11 -14.26 8.76 1.83
C ALA A 11 -15.02 7.65 2.58
N ALA A 12 -16.31 7.87 2.88
CA ALA A 12 -17.16 6.86 3.51
C ALA A 12 -17.40 5.64 2.61
N GLU A 13 -17.61 5.86 1.30
CA GLU A 13 -17.73 4.78 0.31
C GLU A 13 -16.43 3.96 0.22
N VAL A 14 -15.28 4.64 0.15
CA VAL A 14 -13.96 3.99 0.14
C VAL A 14 -13.76 3.17 1.42
N ALA A 15 -14.07 3.73 2.59
CA ALA A 15 -13.98 3.03 3.87
C ALA A 15 -14.87 1.77 3.91
N GLN A 16 -16.09 1.86 3.37
CA GLN A 16 -17.01 0.72 3.28
C GLN A 16 -16.48 -0.36 2.33
N SER A 17 -15.90 0.02 1.19
CA SER A 17 -15.26 -0.92 0.26
C SER A 17 -14.08 -1.63 0.90
N ILE A 18 -13.18 -0.88 1.55
CA ILE A 18 -12.02 -1.44 2.26
C ILE A 18 -12.46 -2.44 3.32
N ARG A 19 -13.43 -2.09 4.16
CA ARG A 19 -13.98 -3.00 5.18
C ARG A 19 -14.60 -4.25 4.57
N SER A 20 -15.31 -4.12 3.45
CA SER A 20 -15.92 -5.25 2.75
C SER A 20 -14.85 -6.19 2.17
N SER A 21 -13.74 -5.64 1.68
CA SER A 21 -12.59 -6.40 1.19
C SER A 21 -11.86 -7.11 2.34
N LEU A 22 -11.60 -6.41 3.45
CA LEU A 22 -11.01 -6.98 4.66
C LEU A 22 -11.82 -8.15 5.22
N ALA A 23 -13.15 -8.03 5.26
CA ALA A 23 -14.05 -9.07 5.77
C ALA A 23 -14.05 -10.37 4.94
N ARG A 24 -13.69 -10.30 3.65
CA ARG A 24 -13.58 -11.46 2.75
C ARG A 24 -12.14 -11.89 2.47
N ALA A 25 -11.16 -11.27 3.14
CA ALA A 25 -9.76 -11.49 2.83
C ALA A 25 -9.38 -12.96 3.04
N ALA A 26 -8.66 -13.55 2.08
CA ALA A 26 -8.22 -14.93 2.18
C ALA A 26 -6.91 -14.99 2.98
N TYR A 27 -6.96 -15.63 4.14
CA TYR A 27 -5.78 -15.86 4.97
C TYR A 27 -4.84 -16.92 4.36
N ARG A 28 -3.53 -16.70 4.51
CA ARG A 28 -2.46 -17.65 4.23
C ARG A 28 -1.47 -17.60 5.38
N ASP A 29 -1.05 -18.76 5.88
CA ASP A 29 -0.06 -18.90 6.95
C ASP A 29 1.38 -18.99 6.42
N ARG A 30 1.55 -19.33 5.14
CA ARG A 30 2.82 -19.50 4.46
C ARG A 30 3.01 -18.49 3.30
N PRO A 31 4.26 -18.06 3.03
CA PRO A 31 5.48 -18.33 3.82
C PRO A 31 5.49 -17.65 5.20
N PHE A 32 4.60 -16.70 5.43
CA PHE A 32 4.27 -16.11 6.72
C PHE A 32 2.80 -15.66 6.73
N PRO A 33 2.18 -15.40 7.90
CA PRO A 33 0.81 -14.91 7.99
C PRO A 33 0.55 -13.67 7.13
N ASN A 34 -0.32 -13.80 6.14
CA ASN A 34 -0.73 -12.73 5.25
C ASN A 34 -2.19 -12.88 4.80
N TRP A 35 -2.75 -11.78 4.28
CA TRP A 35 -4.13 -11.71 3.83
C TRP A 35 -4.19 -11.25 2.39
N ARG A 36 -4.91 -11.98 1.54
CA ARG A 36 -5.17 -11.63 0.13
C ARG A 36 -6.50 -10.91 0.02
N LEU A 37 -6.48 -9.75 -0.59
CA LEU A 37 -7.64 -8.87 -0.73
C LEU A 37 -7.98 -8.68 -2.20
N ASP A 38 -9.27 -8.67 -2.50
CA ASP A 38 -9.83 -8.30 -3.80
C ASP A 38 -10.80 -7.15 -3.67
N ARG A 39 -10.94 -6.36 -4.75
CA ARG A 39 -11.85 -5.23 -4.85
C ARG A 39 -11.73 -4.32 -3.61
N LEU A 40 -10.50 -3.93 -3.30
CA LEU A 40 -10.19 -3.15 -2.10
C LEU A 40 -10.86 -1.77 -2.15
N LEU A 41 -10.73 -1.11 -3.30
CA LEU A 41 -11.28 0.22 -3.55
C LEU A 41 -12.54 0.13 -4.42
N PRO A 42 -13.45 1.12 -4.33
CA PRO A 42 -14.51 1.29 -5.32
C PRO A 42 -13.88 1.39 -6.71
N GLU A 43 -14.49 0.73 -7.71
CA GLU A 43 -13.92 0.60 -9.05
C GLU A 43 -13.59 1.96 -9.69
N ALA A 44 -14.45 2.97 -9.51
CA ALA A 44 -14.21 4.32 -10.01
C ALA A 44 -12.96 4.96 -9.38
N VAL A 45 -12.76 4.78 -8.07
CA VAL A 45 -11.59 5.29 -7.34
C VAL A 45 -10.32 4.56 -7.79
N ALA A 46 -10.37 3.23 -7.93
CA ALA A 46 -9.24 2.44 -8.42
C ALA A 46 -8.79 2.91 -9.82
N ARG A 47 -9.72 3.14 -10.75
CA ARG A 47 -9.42 3.64 -12.09
C ARG A 47 -8.81 5.05 -12.08
N GLN A 48 -9.37 5.95 -11.28
CA GLN A 48 -8.86 7.32 -11.16
C GLN A 48 -7.43 7.34 -10.59
N LEU A 49 -7.15 6.51 -9.57
CA LEU A 49 -5.81 6.39 -9.01
C LEU A 49 -4.83 5.71 -9.98
N ALA A 50 -5.26 4.73 -10.76
CA ALA A 50 -4.41 4.12 -11.79
C ALA A 50 -4.02 5.10 -12.90
N ALA A 51 -4.89 6.08 -13.17
CA ALA A 51 -4.73 7.09 -14.21
C ALA A 51 -4.00 8.37 -13.74
N LEU A 52 -3.47 8.41 -12.51
CA LEU A 52 -2.75 9.58 -12.02
C LEU A 52 -1.56 9.90 -12.94
N PRO A 53 -1.38 11.17 -13.35
CA PRO A 53 -0.39 11.59 -14.34
C PRO A 53 1.02 11.70 -13.73
N PHE A 54 1.33 10.89 -12.72
CA PHE A 54 2.67 10.84 -12.14
C PHE A 54 3.63 10.15 -13.10
N THR A 55 4.78 10.77 -13.29
CA THR A 55 5.87 10.27 -14.13
C THR A 55 6.67 9.24 -13.36
N ALA A 56 6.93 8.10 -14.01
CA ALA A 56 7.82 7.09 -13.44
C ALA A 56 9.26 7.64 -13.36
N PRO A 57 10.02 7.27 -12.31
CA PRO A 57 11.41 7.69 -12.19
C PRO A 57 12.29 7.05 -13.26
N ASP A 58 13.32 7.79 -13.68
CA ASP A 58 14.48 7.20 -14.36
C ASP A 58 15.31 6.42 -13.34
N LEU A 59 15.58 5.15 -13.63
CA LEU A 59 16.39 4.29 -12.76
C LEU A 59 17.90 4.61 -12.85
N GLY A 60 18.34 5.31 -13.90
CA GLY A 60 19.76 5.64 -14.09
C GLY A 60 20.67 4.41 -14.17
N GLY A 61 20.11 3.24 -14.50
CA GLY A 61 20.82 1.96 -14.58
C GLY A 61 21.14 1.29 -13.24
N ILE A 62 20.66 1.81 -12.11
CA ILE A 62 20.90 1.23 -10.77
C ILE A 62 19.56 0.87 -10.13
N SER A 63 19.44 -0.36 -9.63
CA SER A 63 18.26 -0.82 -8.90
C SER A 63 18.68 -1.83 -7.81
N GLY A 64 17.74 -2.32 -7.01
CA GLY A 64 17.97 -3.35 -6.01
C GLY A 64 17.97 -2.92 -4.55
N ARG A 65 18.16 -1.62 -4.27
CA ARG A 65 18.03 -1.06 -2.92
C ARG A 65 16.99 0.04 -2.89
N ARG A 66 16.11 0.00 -1.88
CA ARG A 66 14.98 0.92 -1.76
C ARG A 66 15.43 2.38 -1.72
N GLU A 67 16.54 2.67 -1.05
CA GLU A 67 17.00 4.03 -0.76
C GLU A 67 17.42 4.81 -2.01
N LEU A 68 17.80 4.11 -3.08
CA LEU A 68 18.36 4.71 -4.30
C LEU A 68 17.36 5.57 -5.08
N HIS A 69 16.06 5.33 -4.89
CA HIS A 69 14.99 6.05 -5.59
C HIS A 69 14.12 6.91 -4.66
N ASN A 70 14.54 7.13 -3.42
CA ASN A 70 13.77 7.94 -2.46
C ASN A 70 13.35 9.33 -2.96
N PRO A 71 14.20 10.11 -3.68
CA PRO A 71 13.84 11.45 -4.16
C PRO A 71 12.72 11.48 -5.19
N THR A 72 12.42 10.35 -5.83
CA THR A 72 11.41 10.27 -6.90
C THR A 72 10.14 9.54 -6.46
N ARG A 73 10.10 9.04 -5.22
CA ARG A 73 8.91 8.44 -4.63
C ARG A 73 7.81 9.47 -4.50
N ARG A 74 6.57 9.02 -4.72
CA ARG A 74 5.38 9.84 -4.56
C ARG A 74 4.60 9.33 -3.36
N TYR A 75 4.07 10.26 -2.58
CA TYR A 75 3.30 9.98 -1.38
C TYR A 75 1.96 10.67 -1.46
N PHE A 76 0.92 10.04 -0.92
CA PHE A 76 -0.34 10.73 -0.65
C PHE A 76 -0.18 11.53 0.63
N ALA A 77 0.54 12.65 0.53
CA ALA A 77 0.90 13.57 1.59
C ALA A 77 0.96 15.01 1.07
N GLY A 78 0.84 15.98 1.97
CA GLY A 78 0.93 17.42 1.64
C GLY A 78 0.06 17.82 0.44
N GLN A 79 0.67 18.53 -0.52
CA GLN A 79 0.00 19.05 -1.72
C GLN A 79 -0.73 17.97 -2.54
N VAL A 80 -0.26 16.71 -2.54
CA VAL A 80 -0.96 15.63 -3.26
C VAL A 80 -2.34 15.39 -2.66
N LEU A 81 -2.51 15.48 -1.34
CA LEU A 81 -3.82 15.34 -0.71
C LEU A 81 -4.71 16.56 -0.97
N ASP A 82 -4.13 17.73 -1.21
CA ASP A 82 -4.89 18.95 -1.52
C ASP A 82 -5.40 18.95 -2.96
N GLU A 83 -4.62 18.41 -3.89
CA GLU A 83 -4.91 18.45 -5.33
C GLU A 83 -5.58 17.20 -5.88
N VAL A 84 -5.47 16.06 -5.19
CA VAL A 84 -6.00 14.76 -5.65
C VAL A 84 -7.08 14.27 -4.68
N PRO A 85 -8.37 14.58 -4.95
CA PRO A 85 -9.48 14.22 -4.06
C PRO A 85 -9.56 12.73 -3.73
N GLN A 86 -9.19 11.86 -4.67
CA GLN A 86 -9.19 10.41 -4.51
C GLN A 86 -8.08 9.94 -3.57
N ALA A 87 -6.88 10.55 -3.64
CA ALA A 87 -5.80 10.28 -2.71
C ALA A 87 -6.20 10.67 -1.28
N ARG A 88 -6.83 11.84 -1.13
CA ARG A 88 -7.42 12.28 0.14
C ARG A 88 -8.51 11.34 0.64
N ALA A 89 -9.43 10.92 -0.22
CA ALA A 89 -10.49 9.99 0.18
C ALA A 89 -9.93 8.65 0.67
N VAL A 90 -8.92 8.11 0.01
CA VAL A 90 -8.22 6.89 0.46
C VAL A 90 -7.50 7.11 1.78
N ALA A 91 -6.78 8.22 1.94
CA ALA A 91 -6.08 8.54 3.18
C ALA A 91 -7.06 8.68 4.37
N GLU A 92 -8.13 9.45 4.23
CA GLU A 92 -9.17 9.60 5.25
C GLU A 92 -9.87 8.27 5.55
N ALA A 93 -10.12 7.44 4.53
CA ALA A 93 -10.72 6.13 4.72
C ALA A 93 -9.84 5.20 5.57
N PHE A 94 -8.54 5.10 5.27
CA PHE A 94 -7.60 4.32 6.09
C PHE A 94 -7.43 4.88 7.51
N GLN A 95 -7.53 6.21 7.67
CA GLN A 95 -7.49 6.87 8.98
C GLN A 95 -8.79 6.69 9.79
N SER A 96 -9.90 6.31 9.14
CA SER A 96 -11.19 6.21 9.82
C SER A 96 -11.20 5.11 10.88
N ALA A 97 -11.83 5.40 12.03
CA ALA A 97 -11.95 4.43 13.13
C ALA A 97 -12.61 3.10 12.69
N ALA A 98 -13.49 3.12 11.68
CA ALA A 98 -14.12 1.93 11.14
C ALA A 98 -13.12 1.01 10.41
N VAL A 99 -12.23 1.59 9.59
CA VAL A 99 -11.19 0.82 8.88
C VAL A 99 -10.09 0.40 9.86
N LEU A 100 -9.66 1.29 10.75
CA LEU A 100 -8.68 0.96 11.79
C LEU A 100 -9.11 -0.25 12.62
N ARG A 101 -10.35 -0.25 13.14
CA ARG A 101 -10.90 -1.41 13.86
C ARG A 101 -10.90 -2.67 13.00
N ALA A 102 -11.30 -2.58 11.74
CA ALA A 102 -11.34 -3.74 10.85
C ALA A 102 -9.94 -4.34 10.60
N VAL A 103 -8.92 -3.50 10.38
CA VAL A 103 -7.53 -3.96 10.21
C VAL A 103 -6.98 -4.58 11.49
N MET A 104 -7.21 -3.94 12.64
CA MET A 104 -6.78 -4.44 13.94
C MET A 104 -7.43 -5.79 14.27
N MET A 105 -8.74 -5.94 14.03
CA MET A 105 -9.45 -7.21 14.24
C MET A 105 -8.98 -8.32 13.30
N LEU A 106 -8.71 -8.00 12.03
CA LEU A 106 -8.29 -8.99 11.04
C LEU A 106 -6.86 -9.49 11.30
N THR A 107 -5.96 -8.57 11.66
CA THR A 107 -4.51 -8.84 11.62
C THR A 107 -3.83 -8.86 12.98
N GLY A 108 -4.47 -8.32 14.02
CA GLY A 108 -3.85 -8.12 15.32
C GLY A 108 -2.83 -6.96 15.37
N ALA A 109 -2.68 -6.20 14.28
CA ALA A 109 -1.77 -5.05 14.25
C ALA A 109 -2.14 -3.98 15.29
N LEU A 110 -1.12 -3.34 15.86
CA LEU A 110 -1.28 -2.21 16.77
C LEU A 110 -1.22 -0.90 15.99
N LEU A 111 -2.38 -0.30 15.71
CA LEU A 111 -2.48 0.90 14.88
C LEU A 111 -2.70 2.19 15.66
N VAL A 112 -3.30 2.14 16.86
CA VAL A 112 -3.55 3.35 17.65
C VAL A 112 -2.23 4.02 18.02
N GLY A 113 -2.12 5.33 17.79
CA GLY A 113 -0.89 6.10 17.99
C GLY A 113 0.13 6.01 16.85
N SER A 114 -0.12 5.19 15.83
CA SER A 114 0.71 5.12 14.62
C SER A 114 0.28 6.16 13.57
N PHE A 115 1.06 6.34 12.52
CA PHE A 115 0.82 7.32 11.46
C PHE A 115 0.64 6.63 10.12
N LEU A 116 -0.33 7.11 9.34
CA LEU A 116 -0.61 6.60 8.01
C LEU A 116 0.42 7.13 7.01
N ARG A 117 1.06 6.21 6.29
CA ARG A 117 1.96 6.49 5.17
C ARG A 117 1.43 5.76 3.94
N ILE A 118 1.23 6.47 2.84
CA ILE A 118 0.79 5.88 1.58
C ILE A 118 1.76 6.30 0.48
N GLU A 119 2.54 5.34 -0.01
CA GLU A 119 3.42 5.51 -1.16
C GLU A 119 2.71 5.08 -2.44
N TYR A 120 2.83 5.87 -3.49
CA TYR A 120 2.39 5.53 -4.84
C TYR A 120 3.61 5.24 -5.70
N ALA A 121 3.81 3.96 -6.02
CA ALA A 121 5.01 3.45 -6.67
C ALA A 121 4.77 3.21 -8.16
N LEU A 122 5.77 3.59 -8.95
CA LEU A 122 5.82 3.50 -10.40
C LEU A 122 7.12 2.80 -10.78
N ASP A 123 7.08 1.48 -10.95
CA ASP A 123 8.26 0.73 -11.33
C ASP A 123 8.29 0.53 -12.85
N VAL A 124 9.47 0.67 -13.45
CA VAL A 124 9.71 0.51 -14.90
C VAL A 124 10.72 -0.60 -15.13
N ASP A 125 10.93 -0.94 -16.40
CA ASP A 125 11.85 -2.02 -16.78
C ASP A 125 13.25 -1.84 -16.16
N GLY A 126 13.83 -2.96 -15.71
CA GLY A 126 15.08 -2.97 -14.95
C GLY A 126 14.91 -2.76 -13.44
N PHE A 127 13.72 -2.40 -12.94
CA PHE A 127 13.46 -2.34 -11.51
C PHE A 127 13.50 -3.72 -10.88
N TRP A 128 14.23 -3.83 -9.77
CA TRP A 128 14.17 -4.98 -8.87
C TRP A 128 14.37 -4.55 -7.43
N LEU A 129 13.96 -5.41 -6.50
CA LEU A 129 14.07 -5.16 -5.08
C LEU A 129 14.53 -6.41 -4.35
N GLU A 130 15.69 -6.31 -3.72
CA GLU A 130 16.28 -7.38 -2.91
C GLU A 130 15.28 -7.89 -1.85
N PRO A 131 15.24 -9.22 -1.59
CA PRO A 131 14.44 -9.76 -0.49
C PRO A 131 14.79 -9.08 0.84
N HIS A 132 13.80 -8.55 1.53
CA HIS A 132 13.97 -7.84 2.79
C HIS A 132 12.76 -8.06 3.71
N THR A 133 12.94 -7.73 4.98
CA THR A 133 11.83 -7.48 5.90
C THR A 133 11.60 -5.98 6.04
N ASP A 134 10.38 -5.60 6.40
CA ASP A 134 10.05 -4.21 6.66
C ASP A 134 10.79 -3.68 7.91
N LEU A 135 11.04 -2.36 7.93
CA LEU A 135 11.63 -1.69 9.10
C LEU A 135 10.74 -1.90 10.34
N GLY A 136 11.35 -2.14 11.50
CA GLY A 136 10.61 -2.39 12.76
C GLY A 136 9.70 -1.26 13.25
N VAL A 137 9.77 -0.09 12.61
CA VAL A 137 8.86 1.04 12.84
C VAL A 137 7.54 0.91 12.09
N LYS A 138 7.38 -0.06 11.17
CA LYS A 138 6.11 -0.34 10.48
C LYS A 138 5.27 -1.33 11.29
N THR A 139 4.05 -0.96 11.65
CA THR A 139 3.13 -1.81 12.42
C THR A 139 2.16 -2.58 11.54
N PHE A 140 2.01 -2.17 10.28
CA PHE A 140 1.17 -2.82 9.27
C PHE A 140 1.65 -2.47 7.86
N THR A 141 1.51 -3.41 6.93
CA THR A 141 1.81 -3.21 5.51
C THR A 141 0.71 -3.79 4.64
N LEU A 142 0.27 -3.03 3.64
CA LEU A 142 -0.60 -3.47 2.56
C LEU A 142 -0.02 -3.02 1.22
N LEU A 143 0.21 -3.98 0.32
CA LEU A 143 0.72 -3.76 -1.03
C LEU A 143 -0.44 -3.91 -2.01
N PHE A 144 -0.97 -2.79 -2.48
CA PHE A 144 -2.08 -2.69 -3.42
C PHE A 144 -1.58 -2.59 -4.87
N GLN A 145 -2.34 -3.21 -5.78
CA GLN A 145 -1.89 -3.49 -7.14
C GLN A 145 -2.90 -2.95 -8.17
N PHE A 146 -2.38 -2.25 -9.18
CA PHE A 146 -3.14 -1.79 -10.33
C PHE A 146 -2.80 -2.64 -11.57
N GLY A 147 -2.75 -3.97 -11.41
CA GLY A 147 -2.33 -4.88 -12.47
C GLY A 147 -3.22 -4.80 -13.71
N GLY A 148 -2.61 -4.59 -14.87
CA GLY A 148 -3.26 -4.67 -16.18
C GLY A 148 -3.05 -6.02 -16.86
N ALA A 149 -3.66 -6.20 -18.03
CA ALA A 149 -3.45 -7.39 -18.85
C ALA A 149 -1.96 -7.54 -19.21
N GLY A 150 -1.42 -8.75 -19.06
CA GLY A 150 -0.01 -9.06 -19.32
C GLY A 150 0.93 -8.74 -18.16
N GLN A 151 0.43 -8.09 -17.09
CA GLN A 151 1.23 -7.78 -15.92
C GLN A 151 1.10 -8.81 -14.79
N GLU A 152 0.34 -9.90 -14.96
CA GLU A 152 -0.01 -10.85 -13.90
C GLU A 152 1.23 -11.43 -13.19
N GLY A 153 2.37 -11.53 -13.90
CA GLY A 153 3.67 -11.96 -13.38
C GLY A 153 4.49 -10.88 -12.65
N LEU A 154 3.98 -9.66 -12.48
CA LEU A 154 4.69 -8.52 -11.89
C LEU A 154 4.33 -8.30 -10.41
N GLY A 155 3.91 -9.32 -9.69
CA GLY A 155 3.59 -9.15 -8.27
C GLY A 155 4.80 -9.37 -7.37
N THR A 156 4.61 -9.05 -6.10
CA THR A 156 5.59 -9.21 -5.03
C THR A 156 5.97 -10.68 -4.87
N ASP A 157 7.25 -10.95 -4.69
CA ASP A 157 7.73 -12.27 -4.30
C ASP A 157 7.78 -12.37 -2.79
N LEU A 158 7.38 -13.53 -2.27
CA LEU A 158 7.44 -13.88 -0.87
C LEU A 158 8.45 -15.00 -0.65
N TYR A 159 9.13 -14.93 0.49
CA TYR A 159 10.22 -15.83 0.83
C TYR A 159 9.99 -16.38 2.24
N LEU A 160 10.45 -17.61 2.48
CA LEU A 160 10.48 -18.18 3.82
C LEU A 160 11.60 -17.57 4.68
N GLY A 161 12.63 -17.03 4.03
CA GLY A 161 13.80 -16.40 4.61
C GLY A 161 14.70 -15.82 3.52
N PRO A 162 15.87 -15.25 3.88
CA PRO A 162 16.82 -14.71 2.91
C PRO A 162 17.16 -15.74 1.83
N GLY A 163 16.95 -15.41 0.55
CA GLY A 163 17.24 -16.29 -0.58
C GLY A 163 16.32 -17.51 -0.74
N ALA A 164 15.29 -17.67 0.10
CA ALA A 164 14.38 -18.82 0.07
C ALA A 164 13.04 -18.45 -0.58
N TRP A 165 13.06 -18.18 -1.89
CA TRP A 165 11.87 -17.83 -2.67
C TRP A 165 10.79 -18.92 -2.54
N THR A 166 9.54 -18.51 -2.31
CA THR A 166 8.42 -19.43 -2.08
C THR A 166 7.32 -19.26 -3.10
N GLU A 167 6.82 -18.04 -3.25
CA GLU A 167 5.75 -17.76 -4.19
C GLU A 167 5.82 -16.34 -4.71
N ARG A 168 5.14 -16.13 -5.83
CA ARG A 168 4.86 -14.82 -6.39
C ARG A 168 3.38 -14.56 -6.34
N ILE A 169 3.03 -13.37 -5.89
CA ILE A 169 1.63 -12.97 -5.81
C ILE A 169 1.20 -12.57 -7.21
N PRO A 170 0.05 -13.04 -7.73
CA PRO A 170 -0.46 -12.54 -8.99
C PRO A 170 -0.65 -11.02 -8.90
N PHE A 171 -0.17 -10.28 -9.91
CA PHE A 171 -0.35 -8.83 -9.97
C PHE A 171 -1.72 -8.47 -10.53
N GLY A 172 -2.73 -8.47 -9.68
CA GLY A 172 -4.13 -8.34 -10.10
C GLY A 172 -4.67 -6.91 -10.04
N TRP A 173 -5.64 -6.61 -10.91
CA TRP A 173 -6.41 -5.36 -10.82
C TRP A 173 -7.16 -5.26 -9.49
N ASN A 174 -6.97 -4.15 -8.77
CA ASN A 174 -7.69 -3.84 -7.53
C ASN A 174 -7.55 -4.95 -6.47
N THR A 175 -6.35 -5.53 -6.38
CA THR A 175 -5.99 -6.56 -5.41
C THR A 175 -4.92 -6.05 -4.44
N ALA A 176 -4.80 -6.70 -3.29
CA ALA A 176 -3.70 -6.43 -2.37
C ALA A 176 -3.26 -7.67 -1.59
N ILE A 177 -2.03 -7.59 -1.08
CA ILE A 177 -1.57 -8.41 0.05
C ILE A 177 -1.40 -7.52 1.26
N ALA A 178 -1.92 -7.93 2.42
CA ALA A 178 -1.63 -7.29 3.70
C ALA A 178 -0.88 -8.26 4.63
N PHE A 179 -0.04 -7.72 5.51
CA PHE A 179 0.66 -8.47 6.55
C PHE A 179 1.10 -7.55 7.70
N VAL A 180 1.38 -8.15 8.85
CA VAL A 180 2.02 -7.46 9.99
C VAL A 180 3.53 -7.69 9.89
N PRO A 181 4.35 -6.63 9.77
CA PRO A 181 5.80 -6.76 9.67
C PRO A 181 6.43 -7.56 10.81
N SER A 182 7.41 -8.40 10.49
CA SER A 182 8.27 -9.12 11.44
C SER A 182 9.61 -9.49 10.79
N ASP A 183 10.51 -10.09 11.57
CA ASP A 183 11.75 -10.70 11.09
C ASP A 183 11.57 -11.92 10.16
N ARG A 184 10.31 -12.37 9.98
CA ARG A 184 9.94 -13.48 9.09
C ARG A 184 9.16 -13.05 7.85
N THR A 185 8.75 -11.79 7.74
CA THR A 185 7.94 -11.31 6.59
C THR A 185 8.83 -10.92 5.41
N TRP A 186 9.60 -11.88 4.89
CA TRP A 186 10.54 -11.66 3.79
C TRP A 186 9.80 -11.51 2.46
N HIS A 187 10.01 -10.37 1.81
CA HIS A 187 9.38 -10.07 0.53
C HIS A 187 10.30 -9.21 -0.34
N GLY A 188 10.04 -9.18 -1.64
CA GLY A 188 10.89 -8.50 -2.60
C GLY A 188 10.23 -8.44 -3.98
N PHE A 189 11.06 -8.16 -4.98
CA PHE A 189 10.67 -8.20 -6.38
C PHE A 189 11.87 -8.68 -7.21
N GLU A 190 11.86 -9.97 -7.59
CA GLU A 190 12.90 -10.57 -8.45
C GLU A 190 13.01 -9.84 -9.80
N PRO A 191 14.23 -9.71 -10.37
CA PRO A 191 14.43 -9.10 -11.68
C PRO A 191 13.58 -9.76 -12.76
N ARG A 192 12.84 -8.95 -13.52
CA ARG A 192 12.07 -9.37 -14.69
C ARG A 192 11.73 -8.18 -15.58
N THR A 193 11.34 -8.46 -16.81
CA THR A 193 10.87 -7.43 -17.74
C THR A 193 9.58 -6.80 -17.24
N ILE A 194 9.53 -5.47 -17.21
CA ILE A 194 8.31 -4.69 -16.94
C ILE A 194 7.91 -3.99 -18.23
N GLU A 195 6.87 -4.50 -18.89
CA GLU A 195 6.28 -3.82 -20.04
C GLU A 195 5.46 -2.60 -19.57
N GLY A 196 5.92 -1.41 -19.94
CA GLY A 196 5.29 -0.15 -19.55
C GLY A 196 5.62 0.25 -18.12
N VAL A 197 4.59 0.49 -17.31
CA VAL A 197 4.75 0.92 -15.90
C VAL A 197 3.96 -0.01 -14.99
N ARG A 198 4.64 -0.58 -14.00
CA ARG A 198 4.04 -1.33 -12.89
C ARG A 198 3.60 -0.35 -11.82
N ARG A 199 2.30 -0.10 -11.73
CA ARG A 199 1.71 0.86 -10.78
C ARG A 199 1.23 0.14 -9.52
N SER A 200 1.67 0.59 -8.35
CA SER A 200 1.22 0.04 -7.07
C SER A 200 1.07 1.13 -6.01
N MET A 201 0.36 0.79 -4.94
CA MET A 201 0.25 1.65 -3.76
C MET A 201 0.66 0.84 -2.53
N ILE A 202 1.53 1.40 -1.69
CA ILE A 202 2.01 0.76 -0.46
C ILE A 202 1.46 1.56 0.71
N VAL A 203 0.57 0.94 1.46
CA VAL A 203 -0.02 1.52 2.67
C VAL A 203 0.71 0.95 3.88
N ASN A 204 1.30 1.82 4.68
CA ASN A 204 1.90 1.46 5.96
C ASN A 204 1.24 2.25 7.08
N PHE A 205 1.16 1.62 8.25
CA PHE A 205 1.10 2.35 9.51
C PHE A 205 2.47 2.29 10.15
N VAL A 206 2.98 3.44 10.60
CA VAL A 206 4.32 3.60 11.14
C VAL A 206 4.30 4.22 12.53
N THR A 207 5.21 3.83 13.41
CA THR A 207 5.33 4.44 14.74
C THR A 207 5.87 5.86 14.65
N ASP A 208 5.82 6.59 15.77
CA ASP A 208 6.34 7.95 15.84
C ASP A 208 7.86 8.06 15.59
N ALA A 209 8.58 6.93 15.63
CA ALA A 209 9.99 6.87 15.27
C ALA A 209 10.25 7.07 13.75
N TRP A 210 9.20 7.13 12.92
CA TRP A 210 9.33 7.46 11.51
C TRP A 210 9.78 8.92 11.32
N ARG A 211 10.97 9.09 10.72
CA ARG A 211 11.64 10.41 10.64
C ARG A 211 11.15 11.28 9.50
N ALA A 212 10.81 10.68 8.35
CA ALA A 212 10.38 11.42 7.15
C ALA A 212 8.89 11.76 7.26
N ARG A 213 8.56 12.74 8.11
CA ARG A 213 7.18 13.13 8.44
C ARG A 213 6.42 13.67 7.23
N GLU A 214 7.13 14.24 6.25
CA GLU A 214 6.62 14.70 4.97
C GLU A 214 6.03 13.57 4.10
N GLU A 215 6.34 12.31 4.39
CA GLU A 215 5.76 11.14 3.72
C GLU A 215 4.42 10.70 4.33
N LEU A 216 4.02 11.27 5.47
CA LEU A 216 2.82 10.89 6.20
C LEU A 216 1.61 11.63 5.65
N ALA A 217 0.49 10.92 5.52
CA ALA A 217 -0.77 11.51 5.08
C ALA A 217 -1.27 12.58 6.07
N PHE A 218 -1.10 12.32 7.37
CA PHE A 218 -1.48 13.23 8.45
C PHE A 218 -0.37 13.27 9.52
N PRO A 219 0.68 14.09 9.34
CA PRO A 219 1.85 14.08 10.22
C PRO A 219 1.54 14.49 11.66
N ASP A 220 0.50 15.26 11.90
CA ASP A 220 0.13 15.75 13.25
C ASP A 220 -1.09 15.03 13.85
N ARG A 221 -1.61 14.01 13.15
CA ARG A 221 -2.83 13.30 13.55
C ARG A 221 -2.60 11.80 13.51
N PRO A 222 -2.11 11.20 14.62
CA PRO A 222 -1.96 9.76 14.70
C PRO A 222 -3.32 9.06 14.57
N ALA A 223 -3.28 7.79 14.18
CA ALA A 223 -4.44 6.91 14.12
C ALA A 223 -5.07 6.78 15.51
N ALA A 224 -6.36 7.05 15.57
CA ALA A 224 -7.16 7.06 16.79
C ALA A 224 -8.55 6.47 16.49
N LEU A 225 -9.26 6.04 17.54
CA LEU A 225 -10.55 5.33 17.39
C LEU A 225 -11.76 6.19 17.76
N ASP A 226 -11.51 7.40 18.24
CA ASP A 226 -12.45 8.42 18.71
C ASP A 226 -12.85 9.43 17.64
#